data_AF-A0A1Z8V7Y6-F1
#
_entry.id   AF-A0A1Z8V7Y6-F1
#
_cell.length_a   1.000
_cell.length_b   1.000
_cell.length_c   1.000
_cell.angle_alpha   90.00
_cell.angle_beta   90.00
_cell.angle_gamma   90.00
#
_symmetry.space_group_name_H-M   'P 1'
#
loop_
_entity.id
_entity.type
_entity.pdbx_description
1 polymer ?
#
loop_
_entity_poly.entity_id
_entity_poly.type
_entity_poly.pdbx_seq_one_letter_code
_entity_poly.pdbx_strand_id
1 'polypeptide(L)'
;MSFNFIFMLTENDRTIEDAETRLSEALAGGARHIGFKDVGLPLDRLKLLADQIRLAGGVSYLEVVSLDADRELESAEAAVRLDVDCLLGGTHASEVLKIIGSNPLRYFPFPGKVVGHPSVLEGSVEQITESAVSLTALEGVHGLDLLAYRFQGDVSALMKSVCEKSKKPVVIAGSIDSEERILAAAAAGATAFTVGTAALAGNFPAESSGLISQVRSLMSITARARQISTSPRRIALVAHNERKTQLTAWVGRHKSSLEKEKLICTGGTGTMLREAYPSLNIHRLQRGTMGGDQQLGALIATGELDAVIFFADPHSRHARDVDLIALTRLAIMHDTPIVCSPTAADMVLLAHRYHK
;
A
#
# COMPACT_ATOMS: atom_id res chain seq x y z
N MET A 1 -0.92 -0.91 6.70
CA MET A 1 -2.37 -0.74 6.97
C MET A 1 -3.09 -0.68 5.63
N SER A 2 -4.32 -1.20 5.55
CA SER A 2 -5.02 -1.49 4.29
C SER A 2 -5.48 -0.27 3.49
N PHE A 3 -5.29 0.97 3.98
CA PHE A 3 -5.60 2.19 3.23
C PHE A 3 -4.55 3.27 3.49
N ASN A 4 -3.80 3.71 2.47
CA ASN A 4 -2.68 4.63 2.61
C ASN A 4 -2.87 5.93 1.82
N PHE A 5 -2.40 7.03 2.39
CA PHE A 5 -2.33 8.32 1.73
C PHE A 5 -0.98 8.47 1.04
N ILE A 6 -0.99 8.67 -0.28
CA ILE A 6 0.19 8.96 -1.10
C ILE A 6 0.20 10.46 -1.43
N PHE A 7 1.16 11.19 -0.89
CA PHE A 7 1.34 12.60 -1.21
C PHE A 7 2.16 12.76 -2.48
N MET A 8 1.62 13.43 -3.49
CA MET A 8 2.33 13.69 -4.74
C MET A 8 2.96 15.09 -4.70
N LEU A 9 4.29 15.17 -4.81
CA LEU A 9 5.09 16.39 -4.94
C LEU A 9 4.92 17.04 -6.34
N THR A 10 3.68 17.12 -6.81
CA THR A 10 3.36 17.44 -8.19
C THR A 10 2.23 18.45 -8.27
N GLU A 11 2.37 19.37 -9.21
CA GLU A 11 1.33 20.33 -9.59
C GLU A 11 1.30 20.43 -11.12
N ASN A 12 0.10 20.52 -11.72
CA ASN A 12 -0.08 20.62 -13.18
C ASN A 12 0.70 19.55 -13.96
N ASP A 13 0.61 18.30 -13.50
CA ASP A 13 1.28 17.14 -14.10
C ASP A 13 2.81 17.21 -14.18
N ARG A 14 3.44 17.97 -13.27
CA ARG A 14 4.90 18.08 -13.15
C ARG A 14 5.32 18.03 -11.70
N THR A 15 6.49 17.47 -11.44
CA THR A 15 7.17 17.63 -10.15
C THR A 15 7.51 19.09 -9.92
N ILE A 16 7.17 19.60 -8.75
CA ILE A 16 7.35 21.00 -8.37
C ILE A 16 8.83 21.38 -8.19
N GLU A 17 9.20 22.62 -8.49
CA GLU A 17 10.60 23.06 -8.45
C GLU A 17 11.22 23.04 -7.04
N ASP A 18 10.38 23.23 -6.01
CA ASP A 18 10.73 23.28 -4.59
C ASP A 18 10.50 21.95 -3.85
N ALA A 19 10.44 20.83 -4.59
CA ALA A 19 10.08 19.51 -4.07
C ALA A 19 10.88 19.06 -2.84
N GLU A 20 12.18 19.38 -2.73
CA GLU A 20 13.00 19.02 -1.57
C GLU A 20 12.54 19.74 -0.29
N THR A 21 12.13 21.01 -0.43
CA THR A 21 11.56 21.77 0.68
C THR A 21 10.22 21.19 1.09
N ARG A 22 9.35 20.89 0.10
CA ARG A 22 8.03 20.29 0.35
C ARG A 22 8.10 18.87 0.89
N LEU A 23 9.12 18.10 0.54
CA LEU A 23 9.38 16.78 1.10
C LEU A 23 9.58 16.87 2.61
N SER A 24 10.39 17.83 3.07
CA SER A 24 10.64 18.04 4.50
C SER A 24 9.35 18.39 5.26
N GLU A 25 8.51 19.24 4.69
CA GLU A 25 7.19 19.58 5.25
C GLU A 25 6.23 18.39 5.26
N ALA A 26 6.19 17.60 4.17
CA ALA A 26 5.35 16.41 4.08
C ALA A 26 5.74 15.36 5.13
N LEU A 27 7.05 15.11 5.31
CA LEU A 27 7.58 14.21 6.33
C LEU A 27 7.22 14.69 7.75
N ALA A 28 7.33 15.99 8.01
CA ALA A 28 6.95 16.61 9.30
C ALA A 28 5.43 16.60 9.56
N GLY A 29 4.63 16.59 8.49
CA GLY A 29 3.20 16.37 8.55
C GLY A 29 2.80 14.91 8.81
N GLY A 30 3.73 13.97 8.60
CA GLY A 30 3.55 12.53 8.85
C GLY A 30 3.39 11.68 7.60
N ALA A 31 3.47 12.25 6.39
CA ALA A 31 3.44 11.46 5.17
C ALA A 31 4.64 10.50 5.11
N ARG A 32 4.40 9.27 4.66
CA ARG A 32 5.42 8.25 4.41
C ARG A 32 5.33 7.61 3.05
N HIS A 33 4.19 7.71 2.37
CA HIS A 33 4.09 7.38 0.95
C HIS A 33 4.12 8.68 0.15
N ILE A 34 5.18 8.87 -0.62
CA ILE A 34 5.44 10.15 -1.30
C ILE A 34 5.83 9.86 -2.74
N GLY A 35 5.14 10.51 -3.67
CA GLY A 35 5.35 10.35 -5.09
C GLY A 35 5.74 11.63 -5.79
N PHE A 36 6.26 11.48 -7.00
CA PHE A 36 6.60 12.55 -7.91
C PHE A 36 6.47 12.03 -9.35
N LYS A 37 6.67 12.91 -10.33
CA LYS A 37 6.69 12.59 -11.76
C LYS A 37 8.11 12.70 -12.30
N ASP A 38 8.39 12.04 -13.40
CA ASP A 38 9.66 12.15 -14.13
C ASP A 38 9.81 13.48 -14.89
N VAL A 39 8.71 14.21 -15.07
CA VAL A 39 8.69 15.57 -15.63
C VAL A 39 8.79 16.62 -14.53
N GLY A 40 9.55 17.68 -14.76
CA GLY A 40 9.59 18.89 -13.91
C GLY A 40 10.95 19.14 -13.28
N LEU A 41 11.65 18.09 -12.84
CA LEU A 41 12.99 18.18 -12.28
C LEU A 41 13.99 17.30 -13.04
N PRO A 42 15.29 17.67 -13.06
CA PRO A 42 16.37 16.80 -13.51
C PRO A 42 16.42 15.47 -12.74
N LEU A 43 16.86 14.40 -13.43
CA LEU A 43 16.84 13.04 -12.89
C LEU A 43 17.72 12.86 -11.63
N ASP A 44 18.84 13.58 -11.54
CA ASP A 44 19.72 13.58 -10.36
C ASP A 44 19.03 14.17 -9.12
N ARG A 45 18.20 15.21 -9.29
CA ARG A 45 17.36 15.76 -8.22
C ARG A 45 16.24 14.79 -7.85
N LEU A 46 15.61 14.14 -8.82
CA LEU A 46 14.61 13.10 -8.55
C LEU A 46 15.21 11.90 -7.81
N LYS A 47 16.47 11.52 -8.11
CA LYS A 47 17.18 10.44 -7.40
C LYS A 47 17.38 10.81 -5.94
N LEU A 48 17.82 12.04 -5.68
CA LEU A 48 17.99 12.55 -4.32
C LEU A 48 16.67 12.54 -3.54
N LEU A 49 15.55 12.93 -4.18
CA LEU A 49 14.23 12.86 -3.57
C LEU A 49 13.85 11.42 -3.18
N ALA A 50 14.02 10.46 -4.10
CA ALA A 50 13.75 9.05 -3.82
C ALA A 50 14.57 8.53 -2.63
N ASP A 51 15.86 8.85 -2.59
CA ASP A 51 16.76 8.45 -1.51
C ASP A 51 16.37 9.08 -0.17
N GLN A 52 16.00 10.36 -0.16
CA GLN A 52 15.55 11.05 1.05
C GLN A 52 14.23 10.49 1.59
N ILE A 53 13.29 10.13 0.71
CA ILE A 53 12.05 9.45 1.10
C ILE A 53 12.38 8.12 1.79
N ARG A 54 13.24 7.30 1.17
CA ARG A 54 13.65 6.00 1.69
C ARG A 54 14.40 6.10 3.03
N LEU A 55 15.34 7.04 3.14
CA LEU A 55 16.09 7.31 4.38
C LEU A 55 15.18 7.74 5.54
N ALA A 56 14.06 8.40 5.25
CA ALA A 56 13.05 8.76 6.23
C ALA A 56 12.09 7.61 6.60
N GLY A 57 12.35 6.39 6.10
CA GLY A 57 11.48 5.22 6.27
C GLY A 57 10.21 5.27 5.41
N GLY A 58 10.20 6.09 4.36
CA GLY A 58 9.09 6.23 3.43
C GLY A 58 9.17 5.29 2.23
N VAL A 59 8.10 5.30 1.43
CA VAL A 59 7.95 4.60 0.15
C VAL A 59 7.86 5.66 -0.95
N SER A 60 8.75 5.54 -1.93
CA SER A 60 8.86 6.43 -3.09
C SER A 60 8.01 5.94 -4.26
N TYR A 61 7.31 6.86 -4.92
CA TYR A 61 6.47 6.58 -6.08
C TYR A 61 6.90 7.45 -7.27
N LEU A 62 6.99 6.87 -8.45
CA LEU A 62 7.02 7.62 -9.71
C LEU A 62 5.68 7.43 -10.43
N GLU A 63 5.04 8.50 -10.87
CA GLU A 63 3.84 8.46 -11.69
C GLU A 63 4.16 8.80 -13.14
N VAL A 64 3.71 7.95 -14.08
CA VAL A 64 3.84 8.16 -15.52
C VAL A 64 2.90 9.30 -15.96
N VAL A 65 3.45 10.30 -16.65
CA VAL A 65 2.66 11.45 -17.14
C VAL A 65 2.09 11.23 -18.54
N SER A 66 2.80 10.47 -19.37
CA SER A 66 2.51 10.38 -20.80
C SER A 66 1.66 9.17 -21.18
N LEU A 67 0.80 9.38 -22.17
CA LEU A 67 0.06 8.32 -22.87
C LEU A 67 0.71 7.93 -24.21
N ASP A 68 1.74 8.67 -24.61
CA ASP A 68 2.60 8.30 -25.74
C ASP A 68 3.49 7.13 -25.32
N ALA A 69 3.54 6.08 -26.16
CA ALA A 69 4.20 4.84 -25.83
C ALA A 69 5.70 5.03 -25.57
N ASP A 70 6.41 5.80 -26.40
CA ASP A 70 7.86 6.01 -26.25
C ASP A 70 8.16 6.72 -24.93
N ARG A 71 7.37 7.75 -24.59
CA ARG A 71 7.49 8.48 -23.32
C ARG A 71 7.14 7.63 -22.10
N GLU A 72 6.14 6.77 -22.18
CA GLU A 72 5.82 5.83 -21.09
C GLU A 72 7.00 4.90 -20.80
N LEU A 73 7.66 4.40 -21.84
CA LEU A 73 8.85 3.55 -21.69
C LEU A 73 10.03 4.34 -21.11
N GLU A 74 10.24 5.59 -21.53
CA GLU A 74 11.22 6.50 -20.89
C GLU A 74 10.94 6.68 -19.39
N SER A 75 9.67 6.85 -18.99
CA SER A 75 9.29 6.96 -17.57
C SER A 75 9.56 5.66 -16.80
N ALA A 76 9.33 4.50 -17.41
CA ALA A 76 9.66 3.20 -16.80
C ALA A 76 11.18 3.02 -16.62
N GLU A 77 11.98 3.41 -17.60
CA GLU A 77 13.45 3.43 -17.48
C GLU A 77 13.93 4.39 -16.39
N ALA A 78 13.30 5.56 -16.30
CA ALA A 78 13.56 6.52 -15.22
C ALA A 78 13.25 5.91 -13.85
N ALA A 79 12.10 5.22 -13.69
CA ALA A 79 11.74 4.55 -12.44
C ALA A 79 12.81 3.56 -11.99
N VAL A 80 13.30 2.72 -12.91
CA VAL A 80 14.36 1.74 -12.64
C VAL A 80 15.68 2.44 -12.28
N ARG A 81 16.06 3.49 -13.01
CA ARG A 81 17.31 4.25 -12.74
C ARG A 81 17.27 5.01 -11.41
N LEU A 82 16.10 5.52 -11.04
CA LEU A 82 15.88 6.23 -9.80
C LEU A 82 15.81 5.29 -8.59
N ASP A 83 15.62 3.99 -8.83
CA ASP A 83 15.42 2.98 -7.80
C ASP A 83 14.25 3.36 -6.88
N VAL A 84 13.10 3.74 -7.47
CA VAL A 84 11.88 4.01 -6.72
C VAL A 84 11.20 2.71 -6.29
N ASP A 85 10.33 2.78 -5.29
CA ASP A 85 9.65 1.58 -4.76
C ASP A 85 8.42 1.18 -5.59
N CYS A 86 7.77 2.17 -6.19
CA CYS A 86 6.53 2.00 -6.93
C CYS A 86 6.52 2.82 -8.22
N LEU A 87 6.01 2.24 -9.31
CA LEU A 87 5.66 2.91 -10.55
C LEU A 87 4.14 2.88 -10.72
N LEU A 88 3.55 4.06 -10.81
CA LEU A 88 2.12 4.28 -11.01
C LEU A 88 1.84 4.71 -12.44
N GLY A 89 0.79 4.16 -13.04
CA GLY A 89 0.32 4.53 -14.36
C GLY A 89 0.97 3.79 -15.52
N GLY A 90 0.72 4.29 -16.73
CA GLY A 90 1.06 3.62 -17.99
C GLY A 90 -0.06 2.71 -18.49
N THR A 91 -0.17 2.58 -19.82
CA THR A 91 -1.19 1.76 -20.50
C THR A 91 -0.58 0.59 -21.28
N HIS A 92 0.75 0.54 -21.42
CA HIS A 92 1.50 -0.50 -22.14
C HIS A 92 2.21 -1.43 -21.15
N ALA A 93 1.42 -2.08 -20.30
CA ALA A 93 1.93 -2.84 -19.16
C ALA A 93 2.92 -3.95 -19.55
N SER A 94 2.73 -4.62 -20.68
CA SER A 94 3.61 -5.72 -21.10
C SER A 94 5.01 -5.23 -21.50
N GLU A 95 5.08 -4.04 -22.08
CA GLU A 95 6.30 -3.38 -22.50
C GLU A 95 7.04 -2.80 -21.30
N VAL A 96 6.32 -2.13 -20.40
CA VAL A 96 6.87 -1.64 -19.13
C VAL A 96 7.45 -2.79 -18.30
N LEU A 97 6.76 -3.93 -18.20
CA LEU A 97 7.26 -5.10 -17.47
C LEU A 97 8.59 -5.64 -18.03
N LYS A 98 8.84 -5.53 -19.35
CA LYS A 98 10.13 -5.91 -19.94
C LYS A 98 11.26 -4.99 -19.50
N ILE A 99 10.96 -3.69 -19.32
CA ILE A 99 11.92 -2.68 -18.85
C ILE A 99 12.22 -2.90 -17.37
N ILE A 100 11.18 -3.11 -16.56
CA ILE A 100 11.33 -3.39 -15.12
C ILE A 100 12.18 -4.65 -14.93
N GLY A 101 11.92 -5.70 -15.71
CA GLY A 101 12.70 -6.94 -15.69
C GLY A 101 12.73 -7.56 -14.30
N SER A 102 13.92 -7.70 -13.72
CA SER A 102 14.12 -8.25 -12.37
C SER A 102 14.26 -7.20 -11.28
N ASN A 103 14.04 -5.91 -11.59
CA ASN A 103 14.08 -4.85 -10.58
C ASN A 103 12.93 -5.04 -9.56
N PRO A 104 13.16 -4.84 -8.25
CA PRO A 104 12.14 -5.06 -7.21
C PRO A 104 11.01 -4.01 -7.19
N LEU A 105 11.04 -3.02 -8.09
CA LEU A 105 10.00 -2.02 -8.30
C LEU A 105 8.61 -2.65 -8.44
N ARG A 106 7.64 -2.09 -7.72
CA ARG A 106 6.23 -2.52 -7.82
C ARG A 106 5.49 -1.70 -8.84
N TYR A 107 4.80 -2.37 -9.76
CA TYR A 107 4.12 -1.73 -10.89
C TYR A 107 2.59 -1.72 -10.77
N PHE A 108 1.98 -0.56 -11.02
CA PHE A 108 0.54 -0.29 -10.91
C PHE A 108 0.04 0.42 -12.19
N PRO A 109 -0.23 -0.32 -13.28
CA PRO A 109 -0.73 0.26 -14.53
C PRO A 109 -2.14 0.84 -14.40
N PHE A 110 -2.51 1.72 -15.35
CA PHE A 110 -3.88 2.20 -15.49
C PHE A 110 -4.78 1.12 -16.11
N PRO A 111 -5.90 0.73 -15.47
CA PRO A 111 -6.93 -0.07 -16.11
C PRO A 111 -7.84 0.80 -16.99
N GLY A 112 -8.31 0.21 -18.08
CA GLY A 112 -9.21 0.86 -19.04
C GLY A 112 -8.46 1.65 -20.13
N LYS A 113 -9.22 2.46 -20.88
CA LYS A 113 -8.67 3.28 -21.96
C LYS A 113 -8.46 4.70 -21.46
N VAL A 114 -7.21 5.14 -21.40
CA VAL A 114 -6.85 6.50 -20.98
C VAL A 114 -6.48 7.34 -22.20
N VAL A 115 -7.05 8.53 -22.31
CA VAL A 115 -6.83 9.46 -23.44
C VAL A 115 -6.59 10.89 -22.98
N GLY A 116 -5.93 11.68 -23.82
CA GLY A 116 -5.77 13.12 -23.63
C GLY A 116 -4.83 13.53 -22.49
N HIS A 117 -4.63 14.83 -22.37
CA HIS A 117 -3.90 15.46 -21.28
C HIS A 117 -4.61 16.78 -20.91
N PRO A 118 -5.19 16.92 -19.71
CA PRO A 118 -5.19 15.96 -18.60
C PRO A 118 -5.91 14.65 -18.97
N SER A 119 -5.45 13.55 -18.38
CA SER A 119 -5.95 12.21 -18.68
C SER A 119 -7.44 12.05 -18.39
N VAL A 120 -8.15 11.40 -19.31
CA VAL A 120 -9.56 11.01 -19.20
C VAL A 120 -9.65 9.49 -19.29
N LEU A 121 -10.41 8.87 -18.38
CA LEU A 121 -10.68 7.43 -18.39
C LEU A 121 -11.98 7.18 -19.16
N GLU A 122 -11.88 6.54 -20.32
CA GLU A 122 -12.99 6.20 -21.21
C GLU A 122 -13.45 4.74 -21.06
N GLY A 123 -14.67 4.47 -21.52
CA GLY A 123 -15.27 3.13 -21.57
C GLY A 123 -16.44 2.98 -20.60
N SER A 124 -17.05 1.80 -20.56
CA SER A 124 -18.03 1.46 -19.53
C SER A 124 -17.35 0.92 -18.26
N VAL A 125 -18.08 0.87 -17.14
CA VAL A 125 -17.59 0.25 -15.89
C VAL A 125 -17.18 -1.20 -16.13
N GLU A 126 -17.93 -1.94 -16.94
CA GLU A 126 -17.65 -3.31 -17.31
C GLU A 126 -16.32 -3.42 -18.07
N GLN A 127 -16.12 -2.60 -19.10
CA GLN A 127 -14.89 -2.61 -19.90
C GLN A 127 -13.65 -2.28 -19.07
N ILE A 128 -13.73 -1.27 -18.21
CA ILE A 128 -12.62 -0.89 -17.32
C ILE A 128 -12.34 -2.01 -16.31
N THR A 129 -13.39 -2.65 -15.80
CA THR A 129 -13.25 -3.77 -14.87
C THR A 129 -12.63 -5.00 -15.53
N GLU A 130 -12.99 -5.32 -16.79
CA GLU A 130 -12.38 -6.40 -17.55
C GLU A 130 -10.89 -6.13 -17.81
N SER A 131 -10.54 -4.90 -18.15
CA SER A 131 -9.14 -4.46 -18.26
C SER A 131 -8.39 -4.62 -16.94
N ALA A 132 -8.99 -4.20 -15.81
CA ALA A 132 -8.43 -4.36 -14.47
C ALA A 132 -8.13 -5.83 -14.14
N VAL A 133 -9.08 -6.74 -14.40
CA VAL A 133 -8.88 -8.19 -14.17
C VAL A 133 -7.76 -8.76 -15.06
N SER A 134 -7.69 -8.31 -16.31
CA SER A 134 -6.66 -8.76 -17.26
C SER A 134 -5.26 -8.31 -16.82
N LEU A 135 -5.12 -7.04 -16.42
CA LEU A 135 -3.85 -6.48 -15.93
C LEU A 135 -3.39 -7.15 -14.64
N THR A 136 -4.28 -7.38 -13.68
CA THR A 136 -3.88 -8.03 -12.43
C THR A 136 -3.58 -9.52 -12.57
N ALA A 137 -3.94 -10.15 -13.69
CA ALA A 137 -3.50 -11.50 -14.01
C ALA A 137 -2.03 -11.57 -14.48
N LEU A 138 -1.44 -10.44 -14.93
CA LEU A 138 -0.04 -10.40 -15.35
C LEU A 138 0.90 -10.58 -14.16
N GLU A 139 1.95 -11.38 -14.36
CA GLU A 139 3.08 -11.48 -13.46
C GLU A 139 3.88 -10.17 -13.49
N GLY A 140 4.36 -9.70 -12.34
CA GLY A 140 5.05 -8.40 -12.20
C GLY A 140 4.12 -7.18 -12.05
N VAL A 141 2.82 -7.29 -12.36
CA VAL A 141 1.84 -6.28 -11.94
C VAL A 141 1.52 -6.47 -10.45
N HIS A 142 1.68 -5.44 -9.65
CA HIS A 142 1.50 -5.51 -8.19
C HIS A 142 0.17 -4.92 -7.71
N GLY A 143 -0.46 -4.10 -8.54
CA GLY A 143 -1.77 -3.52 -8.30
C GLY A 143 -2.23 -2.71 -9.49
N LEU A 144 -3.18 -1.80 -9.27
CA LEU A 144 -3.70 -0.90 -10.29
C LEU A 144 -3.65 0.53 -9.79
N ASP A 145 -3.39 1.46 -10.69
CA ASP A 145 -3.63 2.88 -10.47
C ASP A 145 -4.92 3.26 -11.21
N LEU A 146 -5.99 3.58 -10.51
CA LEU A 146 -7.30 3.84 -11.10
C LEU A 146 -7.58 5.34 -11.10
N LEU A 147 -7.65 5.94 -12.29
CA LEU A 147 -8.01 7.35 -12.51
C LEU A 147 -9.51 7.61 -12.31
N ALA A 148 -10.05 7.25 -11.14
CA ALA A 148 -11.48 7.16 -10.88
C ALA A 148 -12.23 8.46 -11.13
N TYR A 149 -11.74 9.62 -10.66
CA TYR A 149 -12.42 10.91 -10.91
C TYR A 149 -12.02 11.56 -12.23
N ARG A 150 -11.31 10.85 -13.11
CA ARG A 150 -11.18 11.19 -14.53
C ARG A 150 -12.15 10.41 -15.42
N PHE A 151 -12.98 9.55 -14.84
CA PHE A 151 -14.05 8.82 -15.51
C PHE A 151 -15.31 9.67 -15.63
N GLN A 152 -15.92 9.69 -16.82
CA GLN A 152 -17.18 10.38 -17.09
C GLN A 152 -18.36 9.39 -16.93
N GLY A 153 -18.70 9.04 -15.69
CA GLY A 153 -19.78 8.11 -15.37
C GLY A 153 -20.00 7.94 -13.87
N ASP A 154 -20.59 6.82 -13.47
CA ASP A 154 -20.76 6.48 -12.05
C ASP A 154 -19.41 6.04 -11.43
N VAL A 155 -18.71 7.00 -10.84
CA VAL A 155 -17.41 6.79 -10.19
C VAL A 155 -17.51 5.81 -9.01
N SER A 156 -18.63 5.83 -8.27
CA SER A 156 -18.84 4.93 -7.12
C SER A 156 -18.96 3.48 -7.58
N ALA A 157 -19.79 3.24 -8.59
CA ALA A 157 -19.94 1.92 -9.20
C ALA A 157 -18.62 1.44 -9.82
N LEU A 158 -17.86 2.33 -10.48
CA LEU A 158 -16.56 2.01 -11.05
C LEU A 158 -15.56 1.54 -9.98
N MET A 159 -15.34 2.35 -8.94
CA MET A 159 -14.37 2.03 -7.88
C MET A 159 -14.70 0.70 -7.22
N LYS A 160 -15.98 0.48 -6.88
CA LYS A 160 -16.44 -0.76 -6.26
C LYS A 160 -16.19 -1.97 -7.17
N SER A 161 -16.59 -1.89 -8.43
CA SER A 161 -16.42 -2.99 -9.39
C SER A 161 -14.94 -3.37 -9.60
N VAL A 162 -14.07 -2.38 -9.75
CA VAL A 162 -12.62 -2.61 -9.94
C VAL A 162 -11.97 -3.17 -8.67
N CYS A 163 -12.26 -2.60 -7.50
CA CYS A 163 -11.67 -3.07 -6.23
C CYS A 163 -12.11 -4.50 -5.90
N GLU A 164 -13.39 -4.84 -6.11
CA GLU A 164 -13.90 -6.18 -5.84
C GLU A 164 -13.29 -7.25 -6.76
N LYS A 165 -13.08 -6.94 -8.06
CA LYS A 165 -12.65 -7.94 -9.05
C LYS A 165 -11.13 -8.04 -9.26
N SER A 166 -10.37 -6.99 -8.98
CA SER A 166 -8.92 -6.93 -9.29
C SER A 166 -8.06 -7.93 -8.51
N LYS A 167 -8.48 -8.38 -7.32
CA LYS A 167 -7.74 -9.28 -6.39
C LYS A 167 -6.38 -8.76 -5.87
N LYS A 168 -5.80 -7.75 -6.51
CA LYS A 168 -4.58 -7.02 -6.14
C LYS A 168 -4.95 -5.61 -5.62
N PRO A 169 -4.05 -4.94 -4.89
CA PRO A 169 -4.23 -3.55 -4.46
C PRO A 169 -4.67 -2.60 -5.58
N VAL A 170 -5.60 -1.69 -5.26
CA VAL A 170 -6.02 -0.59 -6.14
C VAL A 170 -5.69 0.73 -5.46
N VAL A 171 -4.99 1.61 -6.16
CA VAL A 171 -4.73 3.00 -5.78
C VAL A 171 -5.74 3.87 -6.51
N ILE A 172 -6.43 4.76 -5.81
CA ILE A 172 -7.34 5.73 -6.45
C ILE A 172 -6.58 7.02 -6.72
N ALA A 173 -6.56 7.42 -7.98
CA ALA A 173 -5.94 8.64 -8.44
C ALA A 173 -6.89 9.47 -9.31
N GLY A 174 -6.38 10.62 -9.75
CA GLY A 174 -7.11 11.60 -10.55
C GLY A 174 -7.96 12.50 -9.68
N SER A 175 -7.47 13.70 -9.38
CA SER A 175 -8.25 14.81 -8.79
C SER A 175 -8.93 14.51 -7.44
N ILE A 176 -8.32 13.76 -6.53
CA ILE A 176 -8.86 13.65 -5.17
C ILE A 176 -8.57 14.96 -4.42
N ASP A 177 -9.64 15.68 -4.06
CA ASP A 177 -9.57 17.06 -3.55
C ASP A 177 -10.44 17.29 -2.30
N SER A 178 -11.12 16.25 -1.80
CA SER A 178 -12.04 16.37 -0.67
C SER A 178 -12.02 15.14 0.23
N GLU A 179 -12.42 15.33 1.48
CA GLU A 179 -12.62 14.24 2.44
C GLU A 179 -13.65 13.21 1.94
N GLU A 180 -14.73 13.67 1.32
CA GLU A 180 -15.78 12.80 0.77
C GLU A 180 -15.22 11.80 -0.23
N ARG A 181 -14.34 12.25 -1.15
CA ARG A 181 -13.70 11.38 -2.14
C ARG A 181 -12.78 10.34 -1.48
N ILE A 182 -12.06 10.73 -0.43
CA ILE A 182 -11.17 9.82 0.32
C ILE A 182 -11.98 8.74 1.03
N LEU A 183 -13.08 9.12 1.69
CA LEU A 183 -13.98 8.17 2.36
C LEU A 183 -14.65 7.22 1.36
N ALA A 184 -15.08 7.73 0.19
CA ALA A 184 -15.65 6.91 -0.88
C ALA A 184 -14.65 5.88 -1.42
N ALA A 185 -13.39 6.28 -1.65
CA ALA A 185 -12.32 5.38 -2.09
C ALA A 185 -12.08 4.24 -1.07
N ALA A 186 -12.00 4.57 0.23
CA ALA A 186 -11.82 3.57 1.28
C ALA A 186 -13.00 2.59 1.35
N ALA A 187 -14.23 3.10 1.33
CA ALA A 187 -15.45 2.28 1.37
C ALA A 187 -15.57 1.34 0.16
N ALA A 188 -15.10 1.78 -1.02
CA ALA A 188 -15.08 0.98 -2.24
C ALA A 188 -14.05 -0.16 -2.21
N GLY A 189 -13.14 -0.20 -1.22
CA GLY A 189 -12.15 -1.27 -1.07
C GLY A 189 -10.77 -0.94 -1.63
N ALA A 190 -10.51 0.34 -1.97
CA ALA A 190 -9.19 0.78 -2.36
C ALA A 190 -8.16 0.58 -1.24
N THR A 191 -6.90 0.50 -1.64
CA THR A 191 -5.75 0.30 -0.72
C THR A 191 -4.89 1.54 -0.52
N ALA A 192 -5.01 2.50 -1.42
CA ALA A 192 -4.39 3.80 -1.27
C ALA A 192 -5.10 4.83 -2.13
N PHE A 193 -4.73 6.09 -1.95
CA PHE A 193 -5.18 7.19 -2.78
C PHE A 193 -4.07 8.23 -2.94
N THR A 194 -4.07 8.96 -4.05
CA THR A 194 -3.09 10.02 -4.33
C THR A 194 -3.69 11.42 -4.14
N VAL A 195 -2.93 12.34 -3.55
CA VAL A 195 -3.25 13.78 -3.52
C VAL A 195 -1.98 14.57 -3.73
N GLY A 196 -1.97 15.47 -4.72
CA GLY A 196 -0.89 16.43 -4.96
C GLY A 196 -1.39 17.86 -4.89
N THR A 197 -1.78 18.41 -6.04
CA THR A 197 -2.24 19.80 -6.22
C THR A 197 -3.21 20.27 -5.13
N ALA A 198 -4.22 19.48 -4.76
CA ALA A 198 -5.21 19.91 -3.77
C ALA A 198 -4.61 20.12 -2.36
N ALA A 199 -3.62 19.30 -1.97
CA ALA A 199 -2.92 19.47 -0.70
C ALA A 199 -1.97 20.69 -0.73
N LEU A 200 -1.28 20.91 -1.86
CA LEU A 200 -0.42 22.08 -2.07
C LEU A 200 -1.24 23.39 -2.08
N ALA A 201 -2.43 23.36 -2.67
CA ALA A 201 -3.35 24.51 -2.76
C ALA A 201 -4.09 24.81 -1.44
N GLY A 202 -3.99 23.94 -0.43
CA GLY A 202 -4.64 24.16 0.86
C GLY A 202 -6.12 23.76 0.91
N ASN A 203 -6.57 22.84 0.06
CA ASN A 203 -8.00 22.55 -0.11
C ASN A 203 -8.61 21.70 1.01
N PHE A 204 -7.80 21.07 1.88
CA PHE A 204 -8.30 20.23 2.97
C PHE A 204 -8.51 21.04 4.25
N PRO A 205 -9.48 20.65 5.10
CA PRO A 205 -9.77 21.35 6.36
C PRO A 205 -8.59 21.20 7.32
N ALA A 206 -7.81 22.26 7.51
CA ALA A 206 -6.58 22.23 8.31
C ALA A 206 -6.62 23.28 9.43
N GLU A 207 -5.99 22.98 10.57
CA GLU A 207 -5.96 23.87 11.73
C GLU A 207 -5.18 25.18 11.47
N SER A 208 -4.19 25.13 10.57
CA SER A 208 -3.43 26.31 10.14
C SER A 208 -3.11 26.26 8.64
N SER A 209 -2.58 27.37 8.11
CA SER A 209 -2.05 27.43 6.75
C SER A 209 -0.79 26.57 6.58
N GLY A 210 -0.49 26.19 5.33
CA GLY A 210 0.75 25.53 4.95
C GLY A 210 0.66 24.01 4.85
N LEU A 211 1.65 23.42 4.15
CA LEU A 211 1.63 22.01 3.76
C LEU A 211 1.65 21.05 4.95
N ILE A 212 2.38 21.37 6.02
CA ILE A 212 2.43 20.52 7.23
C ILE A 212 1.03 20.29 7.80
N SER A 213 0.22 21.36 7.89
CA SER A 213 -1.14 21.26 8.45
C SER A 213 -2.10 20.55 7.49
N GLN A 214 -1.91 20.72 6.17
CA GLN A 214 -2.67 19.99 5.15
C GLN A 214 -2.39 18.48 5.21
N VAL A 215 -1.12 18.09 5.30
CA VAL A 215 -0.72 16.68 5.42
C VAL A 215 -1.23 16.07 6.73
N ARG A 216 -1.18 16.80 7.85
CA ARG A 216 -1.78 16.33 9.13
C ARG A 216 -3.29 16.11 9.01
N SER A 217 -3.99 17.03 8.36
CA SER A 217 -5.42 16.88 8.08
C SER A 217 -5.70 15.62 7.26
N LEU A 218 -4.97 15.43 6.15
CA LEU A 218 -5.06 14.23 5.32
C LEU A 218 -4.75 12.96 6.09
N MET A 219 -3.81 12.99 7.03
CA MET A 219 -3.51 11.84 7.88
C MET A 219 -4.63 11.51 8.86
N SER A 220 -5.28 12.54 9.43
CA SER A 220 -6.47 12.37 10.27
C SER A 220 -7.67 11.83 9.47
N ILE A 221 -7.92 12.37 8.27
CA ILE A 221 -8.94 11.86 7.34
C ILE A 221 -8.65 10.39 6.98
N THR A 222 -7.41 10.06 6.65
CA THR A 222 -6.99 8.69 6.32
C THR A 222 -7.19 7.73 7.49
N ALA A 223 -6.92 8.16 8.72
CA ALA A 223 -7.15 7.36 9.91
C ALA A 223 -8.65 7.02 10.10
N ARG A 224 -9.54 7.98 9.84
CA ARG A 224 -10.99 7.74 9.83
C ARG A 224 -11.43 6.85 8.66
N ALA A 225 -10.90 7.09 7.46
CA ALA A 225 -11.18 6.31 6.27
C ALA A 225 -10.79 4.82 6.44
N ARG A 226 -9.71 4.52 7.16
CA ARG A 226 -9.29 3.14 7.49
C ARG A 226 -10.37 2.37 8.28
N GLN A 227 -11.18 3.03 9.09
CA GLN A 227 -12.22 2.37 9.90
C GLN A 227 -13.39 1.88 9.05
N ILE A 228 -13.64 2.51 7.91
CA ILE A 228 -14.69 2.12 6.96
C ILE A 228 -14.13 1.35 5.75
N SER A 229 -12.81 1.15 5.69
CA SER A 229 -12.18 0.41 4.60
C SER A 229 -12.67 -1.04 4.58
N THR A 230 -13.03 -1.50 3.39
CA THR A 230 -13.47 -2.88 3.15
C THR A 230 -12.33 -3.78 2.65
N SER A 231 -11.14 -3.21 2.42
CA SER A 231 -9.99 -3.95 1.91
C SER A 231 -9.37 -4.85 2.99
N PRO A 232 -9.25 -6.17 2.75
CA PRO A 232 -8.65 -7.11 3.69
C PRO A 232 -7.19 -6.76 3.99
N ARG A 233 -6.84 -6.70 5.28
CA ARG A 233 -5.46 -6.58 5.74
C ARG A 233 -4.74 -7.90 5.60
N ARG A 234 -3.42 -7.82 5.40
CA ARG A 234 -2.50 -8.96 5.35
C ARG A 234 -1.79 -9.05 6.69
N ILE A 235 -2.31 -9.90 7.58
CA ILE A 235 -1.82 -10.02 8.96
C ILE A 235 -1.05 -11.32 9.09
N ALA A 236 0.23 -11.23 9.47
CA ALA A 236 1.00 -12.41 9.80
C ALA A 236 0.72 -12.87 11.23
N LEU A 237 0.44 -14.17 11.41
CA LEU A 237 0.30 -14.82 12.71
C LEU A 237 1.40 -15.87 12.88
N VAL A 238 2.25 -15.65 13.87
CA VAL A 238 3.40 -16.51 14.18
C VAL A 238 3.39 -16.84 15.66
N ALA A 239 3.88 -18.03 16.04
CA ALA A 239 3.99 -18.42 17.43
C ALA A 239 5.12 -19.42 17.63
N HIS A 240 5.84 -19.29 18.74
CA HIS A 240 6.64 -20.40 19.27
C HIS A 240 5.73 -21.55 19.68
N ASN A 241 6.26 -22.78 19.73
CA ASN A 241 5.47 -23.97 19.97
C ASN A 241 4.71 -23.90 21.30
N GLU A 242 5.36 -23.37 22.33
CA GLU A 242 4.87 -23.18 23.69
C GLU A 242 3.72 -22.17 23.75
N ARG A 243 3.58 -21.32 22.73
CA ARG A 243 2.58 -20.25 22.65
C ARG A 243 1.45 -20.54 21.66
N LYS A 244 1.52 -21.64 20.92
CA LYS A 244 0.51 -22.01 19.92
C LYS A 244 -0.90 -22.16 20.49
N THR A 245 -1.04 -22.80 21.65
CA THR A 245 -2.34 -22.91 22.34
C THR A 245 -2.91 -21.53 22.69
N GLN A 246 -2.04 -20.60 23.12
CA GLN A 246 -2.44 -19.23 23.45
C GLN A 246 -2.87 -18.45 22.20
N LEU A 247 -2.14 -18.60 21.08
CA LEU A 247 -2.52 -18.02 19.79
C LEU A 247 -3.87 -18.58 19.30
N THR A 248 -4.08 -19.90 19.36
CA THR A 248 -5.36 -20.51 18.97
C THR A 248 -6.52 -19.96 19.78
N ALA A 249 -6.38 -19.88 21.10
CA ALA A 249 -7.40 -19.29 21.97
C ALA A 249 -7.65 -17.80 21.64
N TRP A 250 -6.59 -17.04 21.34
CA TRP A 250 -6.71 -15.65 20.89
C TRP A 250 -7.47 -15.54 19.56
N VAL A 251 -7.12 -16.33 18.56
CA VAL A 251 -7.83 -16.37 17.27
C VAL A 251 -9.30 -16.71 17.47
N GLY A 252 -9.63 -17.67 18.34
CA GLY A 252 -11.02 -17.99 18.67
C GLY A 252 -11.82 -16.80 19.21
N ARG A 253 -11.22 -15.99 20.09
CA ARG A 253 -11.86 -14.76 20.63
C ARG A 253 -12.06 -13.67 19.56
N HIS A 254 -11.20 -13.62 18.56
CA HIS A 254 -11.20 -12.59 17.51
C HIS A 254 -11.66 -13.10 16.13
N LYS A 255 -12.24 -14.30 16.05
CA LYS A 255 -12.59 -15.00 14.81
C LYS A 255 -13.37 -14.13 13.83
N SER A 256 -14.42 -13.46 14.30
CA SER A 256 -15.29 -12.63 13.45
C SER A 256 -14.57 -11.41 12.84
N SER A 257 -13.53 -10.90 13.49
CA SER A 257 -12.68 -9.86 12.92
C SER A 257 -11.68 -10.44 11.94
N LEU A 258 -11.03 -11.55 12.28
CA LEU A 258 -9.98 -12.18 11.48
C LEU A 258 -10.51 -12.87 10.21
N GLU A 259 -11.78 -13.27 10.16
CA GLU A 259 -12.43 -13.86 8.97
C GLU A 259 -12.45 -12.92 7.76
N LYS A 260 -12.36 -11.62 7.98
CA LYS A 260 -12.34 -10.61 6.92
C LYS A 260 -10.93 -10.34 6.39
N GLU A 261 -9.91 -10.85 7.07
CA GLU A 261 -8.51 -10.55 6.80
C GLU A 261 -7.86 -11.69 5.99
N LYS A 262 -6.74 -11.37 5.34
CA LYS A 262 -5.84 -12.38 4.78
C LYS A 262 -4.80 -12.70 5.85
N LEU A 263 -4.82 -13.93 6.38
CA LEU A 263 -3.91 -14.35 7.43
C LEU A 263 -2.72 -15.09 6.82
N ILE A 264 -1.49 -14.69 7.18
CA ILE A 264 -0.26 -15.34 6.71
C ILE A 264 0.37 -16.05 7.89
N CYS A 265 0.60 -17.36 7.80
CA CYS A 265 1.10 -18.14 8.94
C CYS A 265 2.30 -19.00 8.53
N THR A 266 3.29 -19.13 9.41
CA THR A 266 4.34 -20.16 9.25
C THR A 266 3.76 -21.56 9.44
N GLY A 267 4.40 -22.55 8.83
CA GLY A 267 3.82 -23.86 8.56
C GLY A 267 3.09 -24.52 9.74
N GLY A 268 3.76 -24.64 10.90
CA GLY A 268 3.16 -25.28 12.08
C GLY A 268 1.99 -24.50 12.67
N THR A 269 2.06 -23.17 12.65
CA THR A 269 0.98 -22.30 13.12
C THR A 269 -0.21 -22.33 12.17
N GLY A 270 0.04 -22.26 10.86
CA GLY A 270 -1.00 -22.27 9.83
C GLY A 270 -1.77 -23.58 9.77
N THR A 271 -1.10 -24.73 9.92
CA THR A 271 -1.78 -26.04 9.99
C THR A 271 -2.74 -26.10 11.17
N MET A 272 -2.27 -25.77 12.37
CA MET A 272 -3.08 -25.77 13.59
C MET A 272 -4.29 -24.83 13.49
N LEU A 273 -4.10 -23.61 12.98
CA LEU A 273 -5.21 -22.65 12.87
C LEU A 273 -6.24 -23.04 11.80
N ARG A 274 -5.82 -23.65 10.69
CA ARG A 274 -6.74 -24.16 9.66
C ARG A 274 -7.59 -25.32 10.18
N GLU A 275 -7.02 -26.21 10.99
CA GLU A 275 -7.75 -27.31 11.63
C GLU A 275 -8.78 -26.78 12.65
N ALA A 276 -8.38 -25.83 13.50
CA ALA A 276 -9.25 -25.24 14.52
C ALA A 276 -10.35 -24.33 13.94
N TYR A 277 -10.04 -23.58 12.87
CA TYR A 277 -10.92 -22.57 12.30
C TYR A 277 -10.94 -22.61 10.75
N PRO A 278 -11.66 -23.57 10.14
CA PRO A 278 -11.67 -23.75 8.68
C PRO A 278 -12.23 -22.57 7.87
N SER A 279 -12.98 -21.66 8.51
CA SER A 279 -13.53 -20.46 7.86
C SER A 279 -12.50 -19.34 7.66
N LEU A 280 -11.30 -19.43 8.25
CA LEU A 280 -10.29 -18.38 8.12
C LEU A 280 -9.53 -18.49 6.79
N ASN A 281 -9.31 -17.35 6.14
CA ASN A 281 -8.48 -17.25 4.94
C ASN A 281 -6.99 -17.25 5.32
N ILE A 282 -6.41 -18.44 5.51
CA ILE A 282 -5.02 -18.63 5.91
C ILE A 282 -4.16 -18.98 4.69
N HIS A 283 -3.17 -18.16 4.36
CA HIS A 283 -2.04 -18.51 3.50
C HIS A 283 -0.91 -19.10 4.36
N ARG A 284 -0.41 -20.29 4.00
CA ARG A 284 0.58 -21.03 4.80
C ARG A 284 1.95 -20.98 4.14
N LEU A 285 2.93 -20.40 4.85
CA LEU A 285 4.34 -20.41 4.50
C LEU A 285 5.01 -21.74 4.93
N GLN A 286 6.30 -21.87 4.66
CA GLN A 286 7.10 -22.98 5.19
C GLN A 286 7.15 -22.95 6.72
N ARG A 287 7.58 -24.07 7.32
CA ARG A 287 7.87 -24.08 8.77
C ARG A 287 9.01 -23.10 9.05
N GLY A 288 8.99 -22.45 10.22
CA GLY A 288 10.04 -21.48 10.60
C GLY A 288 11.45 -22.05 10.41
N THR A 289 11.70 -23.25 10.97
CA THR A 289 12.95 -24.00 10.84
C THR A 289 13.34 -24.41 9.40
N MET A 290 12.44 -24.28 8.44
CA MET A 290 12.69 -24.56 7.01
C MET A 290 12.78 -23.28 6.17
N GLY A 291 12.87 -22.11 6.81
CA GLY A 291 12.94 -20.80 6.14
C GLY A 291 11.62 -20.03 6.10
N GLY A 292 10.57 -20.49 6.79
CA GLY A 292 9.29 -19.77 6.88
C GLY A 292 9.42 -18.37 7.49
N ASP A 293 10.32 -18.19 8.45
CA ASP A 293 10.57 -16.89 9.07
C ASP A 293 11.31 -15.94 8.11
N GLN A 294 12.15 -16.47 7.21
CA GLN A 294 12.79 -15.70 6.15
C GLN A 294 11.80 -15.32 5.05
N GLN A 295 10.86 -16.20 4.70
CA GLN A 295 9.75 -15.85 3.81
C GLN A 295 8.90 -14.72 4.41
N LEU A 296 8.66 -14.75 5.72
CA LEU A 296 7.95 -13.67 6.39
C LEU A 296 8.75 -12.36 6.37
N GLY A 297 10.06 -12.43 6.60
CA GLY A 297 10.96 -11.28 6.47
C GLY A 297 10.91 -10.66 5.08
N ALA A 298 10.86 -11.48 4.02
CA ALA A 298 10.70 -11.00 2.65
C ALA A 298 9.37 -10.23 2.48
N LEU A 299 8.26 -10.76 3.01
CA LEU A 299 6.96 -10.09 2.94
C LEU A 299 6.92 -8.76 3.72
N ILE A 300 7.70 -8.61 4.79
CA ILE A 300 7.90 -7.32 5.46
C ILE A 300 8.64 -6.36 4.51
N ALA A 301 9.76 -6.82 3.95
CA ALA A 301 10.63 -6.00 3.11
C ALA A 301 9.95 -5.54 1.80
N THR A 302 9.03 -6.33 1.25
CA THR A 302 8.25 -6.00 0.05
C THR A 302 6.96 -5.22 0.34
N GLY A 303 6.69 -4.89 1.60
CA GLY A 303 5.47 -4.16 2.00
C GLY A 303 4.20 -4.99 1.79
N GLU A 304 4.31 -6.31 1.89
CA GLU A 304 3.22 -7.26 1.70
C GLU A 304 2.42 -7.57 2.97
N LEU A 305 2.82 -7.01 4.11
CA LEU A 305 2.13 -7.19 5.39
C LEU A 305 1.65 -5.86 5.95
N ASP A 306 0.48 -5.91 6.60
CA ASP A 306 -0.09 -4.79 7.34
C ASP A 306 0.24 -4.84 8.83
N ALA A 307 0.52 -6.03 9.35
CA ALA A 307 0.96 -6.25 10.72
C ALA A 307 1.56 -7.66 10.86
N VAL A 308 2.44 -7.82 11.84
CA VAL A 308 2.98 -9.09 12.33
C VAL A 308 2.58 -9.26 13.78
N ILE A 309 1.83 -10.31 14.06
CA ILE A 309 1.45 -10.72 15.41
C ILE A 309 2.25 -11.98 15.75
N PHE A 310 3.26 -11.81 16.58
CA PHE A 310 4.15 -12.88 17.01
C PHE A 310 3.86 -13.24 18.47
N PHE A 311 3.33 -14.44 18.73
CA PHE A 311 3.21 -14.96 20.09
C PHE A 311 4.56 -15.56 20.51
N ALA A 312 5.45 -14.69 20.96
CA ALA A 312 6.83 -15.04 21.32
C ALA A 312 6.91 -15.62 22.74
N ASP A 313 7.78 -16.61 22.93
CA ASP A 313 8.10 -17.14 24.26
C ASP A 313 9.41 -16.55 24.77
N PRO A 314 9.44 -15.85 25.92
CA PRO A 314 10.65 -15.21 26.43
C PRO A 314 11.62 -16.14 27.17
N HIS A 315 11.28 -17.42 27.36
CA HIS A 315 12.09 -18.35 28.14
C HIS A 315 13.38 -18.80 27.42
N SER A 316 14.30 -19.40 28.17
CA SER A 316 15.74 -19.53 27.84
C SER A 316 16.08 -20.12 26.46
N ARG A 317 15.23 -20.97 25.87
CA ARG A 317 15.43 -21.53 24.52
C ARG A 317 15.23 -20.51 23.39
N HIS A 318 14.50 -19.44 23.67
CA HIS A 318 14.10 -18.39 22.72
C HIS A 318 14.56 -16.98 23.13
N ALA A 319 15.20 -16.82 24.30
CA ALA A 319 15.72 -15.53 24.77
C ALA A 319 16.79 -14.91 23.83
N ARG A 320 17.33 -15.70 22.89
CA ARG A 320 18.26 -15.27 21.83
C ARG A 320 17.77 -15.68 20.44
N ASP A 321 16.46 -15.69 20.24
CA ASP A 321 15.87 -16.04 18.95
C ASP A 321 16.32 -15.03 17.88
N VAL A 322 17.30 -15.44 17.06
CA VAL A 322 17.90 -14.61 16.03
C VAL A 322 16.90 -14.30 14.90
N ASP A 323 15.92 -15.18 14.67
CA ASP A 323 14.89 -14.99 13.67
C ASP A 323 13.90 -13.91 14.13
N LEU A 324 13.48 -13.91 15.41
CA LEU A 324 12.66 -12.85 15.97
C LEU A 324 13.38 -11.48 15.94
N ILE A 325 14.68 -11.46 16.25
CA ILE A 325 15.49 -10.24 16.16
C ILE A 325 15.55 -9.73 14.72
N ALA A 326 15.79 -10.62 13.75
CA ALA A 326 15.83 -10.27 12.33
C ALA A 326 14.47 -9.73 11.84
N LEU A 327 13.37 -10.40 12.20
CA LEU A 327 12.01 -9.98 11.86
C LEU A 327 11.68 -8.61 12.48
N THR A 328 12.06 -8.38 13.74
CA THR A 328 11.84 -7.09 14.41
C THR A 328 12.65 -5.98 13.75
N ARG A 329 13.90 -6.25 13.36
CA ARG A 329 14.74 -5.29 12.62
C ARG A 329 14.12 -4.92 11.27
N LEU A 330 13.63 -5.89 10.50
CA LEU A 330 12.94 -5.63 9.23
C LEU A 330 11.65 -4.85 9.45
N ALA A 331 10.87 -5.22 10.47
CA ALA A 331 9.63 -4.52 10.81
C ALA A 331 9.87 -3.04 11.15
N ILE A 332 10.93 -2.73 11.92
CA ILE A 332 11.33 -1.35 12.21
C ILE A 332 11.79 -0.61 10.94
N MET A 333 12.61 -1.26 10.12
CA MET A 333 13.15 -0.67 8.88
C MET A 333 12.05 -0.30 7.88
N HIS A 334 11.00 -1.12 7.80
CA HIS A 334 9.90 -0.95 6.84
C HIS A 334 8.61 -0.43 7.48
N ASP A 335 8.69 0.15 8.69
CA ASP A 335 7.56 0.69 9.46
C ASP A 335 6.32 -0.24 9.51
N THR A 336 6.59 -1.55 9.61
CA THR A 336 5.55 -2.58 9.70
C THR A 336 5.27 -2.89 11.17
N PRO A 337 4.03 -2.75 11.67
CA PRO A 337 3.72 -3.06 13.06
C PRO A 337 4.06 -4.51 13.39
N ILE A 338 4.93 -4.72 14.38
CA ILE A 338 5.20 -6.04 14.97
C ILE A 338 4.83 -6.01 16.45
N VAL A 339 4.01 -6.96 16.88
CA VAL A 339 3.57 -7.09 18.27
C VAL A 339 3.86 -8.48 18.81
N CYS A 340 4.48 -8.53 19.98
CA CYS A 340 5.02 -9.77 20.55
C CYS A 340 4.21 -10.33 21.74
N SER A 341 3.02 -9.78 22.01
CA SER A 341 2.17 -10.18 23.14
C SER A 341 0.68 -10.15 22.77
N PRO A 342 -0.18 -10.96 23.44
CA PRO A 342 -1.61 -11.00 23.15
C PRO A 342 -2.31 -9.65 23.38
N THR A 343 -1.93 -8.90 24.42
CA THR A 343 -2.53 -7.59 24.70
C THR A 343 -2.17 -6.57 23.63
N ALA A 344 -0.93 -6.59 23.12
CA ALA A 344 -0.55 -5.74 21.99
C ALA A 344 -1.25 -6.19 20.69
N ALA A 345 -1.48 -7.49 20.51
CA ALA A 345 -2.28 -8.02 19.41
C ALA A 345 -3.74 -7.53 19.47
N ASP A 346 -4.34 -7.46 20.66
CA ASP A 346 -5.67 -6.88 20.86
C ASP A 346 -5.70 -5.42 20.39
N MET A 347 -4.67 -4.61 20.71
CA MET A 347 -4.58 -3.21 20.28
C MET A 347 -4.51 -3.06 18.74
N VAL A 348 -3.77 -3.94 18.05
CA VAL A 348 -3.68 -3.94 16.57
C VAL A 348 -5.05 -4.21 15.93
N LEU A 349 -5.88 -5.06 16.54
CA LEU A 349 -7.24 -5.30 16.06
C LEU A 349 -8.22 -4.18 16.46
N LEU A 350 -8.05 -3.56 17.63
CA LEU A 350 -8.92 -2.49 18.14
C LEU A 350 -8.75 -1.16 17.38
N ALA A 351 -7.55 -0.87 16.85
CA ALA A 351 -7.29 0.35 16.07
C ALA A 351 -8.21 0.53 14.85
N HIS A 352 -8.95 -0.51 14.44
CA HIS A 352 -9.95 -0.47 13.36
C HIS A 352 -11.42 -0.46 13.84
N ARG A 353 -11.69 -0.48 15.15
CA ARG A 353 -13.04 -0.71 15.71
C ARG A 353 -13.72 0.50 16.33
N TYR A 354 -13.06 1.66 16.39
CA TYR A 354 -13.69 2.87 16.93
C TYR A 354 -14.71 3.42 15.94
N HIS A 355 -15.90 2.80 15.90
CA HIS A 355 -17.23 3.31 15.53
C HIS A 355 -18.14 2.11 15.24
N LYS A 356 -18.67 1.50 16.31
CA LYS A 356 -19.94 0.79 16.26
C LYS A 356 -20.88 1.44 17.25
#